data_AF-A0A9P4H564-F1
#
_entry.id   AF-A0A9P4H564-F1
#
_cell.length_a   1.000
_cell.length_b   1.000
_cell.length_c   1.000
_cell.angle_alpha   90.00
_cell.angle_beta   90.00
_cell.angle_gamma   90.00
#
_symmetry.space_group_name_H-M   'P 1'
#
loop_
_entity.id
_entity.type
_entity.pdbx_description
1 polymer ?
#
loop_
_entity_poly.entity_id
_entity_poly.type
_entity_poly.pdbx_seq_one_letter_code
_entity_poly.pdbx_strand_id
1 'polypeptide(L)'
;LVYNAAQLVTKISFLIQYRRLFPDDFIQALCKYGLVFLGIWGVAQVFITAFGCVPLSVINPTFVGRCINTNVVFTLNGTMNIATDFAIFAVPIWPVARLQMPFRRRMHLLAVFSLGFFACAISIVRLEQIMAATKTTDASWASARTAYWSAIELNVGILCACLPTLRPIIKKYAPRLLGSTE
;
A
#
# COMPACT_ATOMS: atom_id res chain seq x y z
N LEU A 1 4.90 13.22 4.95
CA LEU A 1 5.41 13.22 3.57
C LEU A 1 6.21 11.95 3.24
N VAL A 2 7.32 11.67 3.93
CA VAL A 2 8.17 10.49 3.66
C VAL A 2 7.39 9.17 3.67
N TYR A 3 6.56 8.95 4.70
CA TYR A 3 5.72 7.75 4.79
C TYR A 3 4.77 7.58 3.58
N ASN A 4 4.10 8.67 3.16
CA ASN A 4 3.18 8.65 2.01
C ASN A 4 3.91 8.38 0.70
N ALA A 5 5.12 8.95 0.54
CA ALA A 5 5.96 8.70 -0.63
C ALA A 5 6.42 7.24 -0.67
N ALA A 6 6.86 6.69 0.47
CA ALA A 6 7.25 5.29 0.57
C ALA A 6 6.08 4.35 0.22
N GLN A 7 4.90 4.59 0.78
CA GLN A 7 3.68 3.85 0.45
C GLN A 7 3.35 3.87 -1.04
N LEU A 8 3.39 5.05 -1.67
CA LEU A 8 3.12 5.20 -3.10
C LEU A 8 4.13 4.41 -3.95
N VAL A 9 5.42 4.48 -3.62
CA VAL A 9 6.47 3.75 -4.32
C VAL A 9 6.26 2.24 -4.17
N THR A 10 5.94 1.74 -2.97
CA THR A 10 5.65 0.32 -2.74
C THR A 10 4.47 -0.17 -3.58
N LYS A 11 3.37 0.61 -3.66
CA LYS A 11 2.20 0.28 -4.48
C LYS A 11 2.52 0.23 -5.98
N ILE A 12 3.31 1.20 -6.46
CA ILE A 12 3.79 1.21 -7.84
C ILE A 12 4.65 -0.02 -8.13
N SER A 13 5.54 -0.41 -7.20
CA SER A 13 6.33 -1.64 -7.32
C SER A 13 5.45 -2.88 -7.48
N PHE A 14 4.39 -3.03 -6.68
CA PHE A 14 3.45 -4.15 -6.82
C PHE A 14 2.77 -4.19 -8.19
N LEU A 15 2.25 -3.07 -8.67
CA LEU A 15 1.59 -3.01 -9.99
C LEU A 15 2.54 -3.35 -11.14
N ILE A 16 3.78 -2.85 -11.09
CA ILE A 16 4.80 -3.19 -12.08
C ILE A 16 5.12 -4.69 -12.03
N GLN A 17 5.19 -5.26 -10.82
CA GLN A 17 5.46 -6.67 -10.63
C GLN A 17 4.33 -7.58 -11.11
N TYR A 18 3.06 -7.19 -10.90
CA TYR A 18 1.91 -7.91 -11.45
C TYR A 18 1.89 -7.88 -12.97
N ARG A 19 2.19 -6.72 -13.58
CA ARG A 19 2.31 -6.60 -15.04
C ARG A 19 3.40 -7.50 -15.62
N ARG A 20 4.49 -7.75 -14.88
CA ARG A 20 5.55 -8.69 -15.29
C ARG A 20 5.18 -10.16 -15.07
N LEU A 21 4.40 -10.45 -14.02
CA LEU A 21 4.08 -11.82 -13.63
C LEU A 21 2.90 -12.40 -14.43
N PHE A 22 1.91 -11.58 -14.75
CA PHE A 22 0.69 -12.00 -15.43
C PHE A 22 0.60 -11.31 -16.80
N PRO A 23 0.81 -12.03 -17.92
CA PRO A 23 0.70 -11.48 -19.26
C PRO A 23 -0.75 -11.29 -19.74
N ASP A 24 -1.74 -11.37 -18.85
CA ASP A 24 -3.17 -11.27 -19.16
C ASP A 24 -3.59 -9.81 -19.47
N ASP A 25 -4.29 -9.60 -20.59
CA ASP A 25 -4.66 -8.26 -21.08
C ASP A 25 -5.53 -7.48 -20.09
N PHE A 26 -6.44 -8.15 -19.39
CA PHE A 26 -7.29 -7.53 -18.38
C PHE A 26 -6.45 -7.06 -17.18
N ILE A 27 -5.51 -7.89 -16.70
CA ILE A 27 -4.61 -7.52 -15.61
C ILE A 27 -3.66 -6.40 -16.02
N GLN A 28 -3.16 -6.41 -17.26
CA GLN A 28 -2.32 -5.33 -17.78
C GLN A 28 -3.08 -3.99 -17.83
N ALA A 29 -4.33 -4.01 -18.29
CA ALA A 29 -5.19 -2.82 -18.29
C ALA A 29 -5.43 -2.31 -16.86
N LEU A 30 -5.80 -3.21 -15.94
CA LEU A 30 -6.06 -2.86 -14.54
C LEU A 30 -4.81 -2.26 -13.86
N CYS A 31 -3.63 -2.83 -14.09
CA CYS A 31 -2.37 -2.31 -13.57
C CYS A 31 -2.02 -0.93 -14.17
N LYS A 32 -2.29 -0.71 -15.46
CA LYS A 32 -2.06 0.57 -16.12
C LYS A 32 -2.97 1.67 -15.55
N TYR A 33 -4.28 1.39 -15.42
CA TYR A 33 -5.22 2.32 -14.80
C TYR A 33 -4.86 2.59 -13.33
N GLY A 34 -4.47 1.56 -12.58
CA GLY A 34 -3.99 1.69 -11.20
C GLY A 34 -2.76 2.59 -11.07
N LEU A 35 -1.77 2.46 -11.97
CA LEU A 35 -0.58 3.31 -11.98
C LEU A 35 -0.92 4.78 -12.21
N VAL A 36 -1.79 5.06 -13.20
CA VAL A 36 -2.25 6.43 -13.48
C VAL A 36 -3.00 7.01 -12.28
N PHE A 37 -3.91 6.24 -11.70
CA PHE A 37 -4.68 6.64 -10.52
C PHE A 37 -3.77 6.97 -9.33
N LEU A 38 -2.83 6.09 -9.00
CA LEU A 38 -1.87 6.31 -7.91
C LEU A 38 -0.99 7.54 -8.17
N GLY A 39 -0.55 7.75 -9.41
CA GLY A 39 0.21 8.94 -9.78
C GLY A 39 -0.57 10.23 -9.53
N ILE A 40 -1.81 10.30 -10.01
CA ILE A 40 -2.69 11.47 -9.80
C ILE A 40 -2.96 11.68 -8.31
N TRP A 41 -3.28 10.61 -7.58
CA TRP A 41 -3.53 10.66 -6.14
C TRP A 41 -2.31 11.14 -5.35
N GLY A 42 -1.12 10.63 -5.67
CA GLY A 42 0.13 11.03 -5.05
C GLY A 42 0.45 12.50 -5.24
N VAL A 43 0.28 12.99 -6.46
CA VAL A 43 0.43 14.42 -6.78
C VAL A 43 -0.57 15.24 -5.96
N ALA A 44 -1.86 14.89 -6.00
CA ALA A 44 -2.90 15.57 -5.22
C ALA A 44 -2.56 15.63 -3.73
N GLN A 45 -2.02 14.55 -3.17
CA GLN A 45 -1.64 14.47 -1.76
C GLN A 45 -0.46 15.40 -1.39
N VAL A 46 0.52 15.55 -2.29
CA VAL A 46 1.60 16.54 -2.12
C VAL A 46 1.02 17.95 -2.14
N PHE A 47 0.13 18.27 -3.07
CA PHE A 47 -0.53 19.58 -3.12
C PHE A 47 -1.36 19.86 -1.86
N ILE A 48 -2.19 18.91 -1.41
CA ILE A 48 -3.03 19.08 -0.21
C ILE A 48 -2.16 19.32 1.04
N THR A 49 -1.04 18.61 1.17
CA THR A 49 -0.14 18.77 2.33
C THR A 49 0.74 20.02 2.25
N ALA A 50 1.16 20.43 1.05
CA ALA A 50 1.95 21.65 0.84
C ALA A 50 1.11 22.94 0.96
N PHE A 51 -0.15 22.92 0.52
CA PHE A 51 -1.05 24.09 0.51
C PHE A 51 -2.11 24.07 1.62
N GLY A 52 -2.06 23.11 2.55
CA GLY A 52 -3.09 22.94 3.59
C GLY A 52 -3.22 24.08 4.61
N CYS A 53 -2.13 24.83 4.85
CA CYS A 53 -2.10 26.01 5.74
C CYS A 53 -1.16 27.15 5.26
N VAL A 54 -0.60 27.07 4.06
CA VAL A 54 0.14 28.19 3.44
C VAL A 54 -0.89 29.22 2.95
N PRO A 55 -0.65 30.54 3.06
CA PRO A 55 -1.73 31.51 3.09
C PRO A 55 -2.38 31.61 1.71
N LEU A 56 -3.50 30.91 1.52
CA LEU A 56 -4.45 31.19 0.43
C LEU A 56 -4.91 32.67 0.47
N SER A 57 -4.64 33.39 1.56
CA SER A 57 -4.79 34.84 1.67
C SER A 57 -3.98 35.64 0.66
N VAL A 58 -2.93 35.09 0.04
CA VAL A 58 -2.19 35.78 -1.03
C VAL A 58 -2.97 35.76 -2.36
N ILE A 59 -3.84 34.77 -2.56
CA ILE A 59 -4.63 34.57 -3.80
C ILE A 59 -6.05 35.13 -3.64
N ASN A 60 -6.62 35.05 -2.43
CA ASN A 60 -7.89 35.70 -2.09
C ASN A 60 -7.92 36.10 -0.60
N PRO A 61 -8.05 37.39 -0.26
CA PRO A 61 -8.06 37.86 1.13
C PRO A 61 -9.27 37.37 1.96
N THR A 62 -10.30 36.82 1.33
CA THR A 62 -11.44 36.17 1.99
C THR A 62 -11.11 34.82 2.65
N PHE A 63 -9.94 34.23 2.39
CA PHE A 63 -9.49 32.96 2.99
C PHE A 63 -8.45 33.12 4.12
N VAL A 64 -8.23 34.34 4.62
CA VAL A 64 -7.35 34.59 5.78
C VAL A 64 -7.83 33.77 6.98
N GLY A 65 -6.97 32.88 7.49
CA GLY A 65 -7.24 32.07 8.69
C GLY A 65 -8.09 30.80 8.48
N ARG A 66 -8.51 30.47 7.26
CA ARG A 66 -9.20 29.20 6.97
C ARG A 66 -8.20 28.14 6.46
N CYS A 67 -7.62 27.38 7.38
CA CYS A 67 -6.92 26.14 7.03
C CYS A 67 -7.91 25.02 6.67
N ILE A 68 -7.48 24.10 5.82
CA ILE A 68 -8.23 22.86 5.59
C ILE A 68 -8.27 22.05 6.90
N ASN A 69 -9.43 21.49 7.23
CA ASN A 69 -9.57 20.64 8.41
C ASN A 69 -8.68 19.41 8.28
N THR A 70 -7.63 19.39 9.09
CA THR A 70 -6.57 18.39 9.09
C THR A 70 -7.14 16.98 9.32
N ASN A 71 -8.18 16.85 10.14
CA ASN A 71 -8.79 15.57 10.46
C ASN A 71 -9.52 14.97 9.24
N VAL A 72 -10.19 15.80 8.45
CA VAL A 72 -10.88 15.37 7.21
C VAL A 72 -9.87 14.88 6.18
N VAL A 73 -8.75 15.60 6.02
CA VAL A 73 -7.67 15.21 5.10
C VAL A 73 -7.03 13.89 5.53
N PHE A 74 -6.69 13.73 6.81
CA PHE A 74 -6.10 12.50 7.31
C PHE A 74 -7.05 11.31 7.18
N THR A 75 -8.33 11.49 7.47
CA THR A 75 -9.34 10.44 7.34
C THR A 75 -9.51 10.02 5.88
N LEU A 76 -9.70 10.97 4.96
CA LEU A 76 -9.79 10.68 3.52
C LEU A 76 -8.53 9.98 3.01
N ASN A 77 -7.36 10.43 3.48
CA ASN A 77 -6.10 9.84 3.09
C ASN A 77 -5.96 8.39 3.57
N GLY A 78 -6.25 8.15 4.85
CA GLY A 78 -6.23 6.81 5.43
C GLY A 78 -7.16 5.85 4.70
N THR A 79 -8.41 6.27 4.48
CA THR A 79 -9.41 5.45 3.78
C THR A 79 -9.00 5.13 2.35
N MET A 80 -8.53 6.12 1.58
CA MET A 80 -8.09 5.89 0.20
C MET A 80 -6.84 5.01 0.14
N ASN A 81 -5.92 5.16 1.09
CA ASN A 81 -4.73 4.34 1.16
C ASN A 81 -5.09 2.86 1.42
N ILE A 82 -5.98 2.60 2.39
CA ILE A 82 -6.47 1.24 2.67
C ILE A 82 -7.24 0.67 1.48
N ALA A 83 -8.13 1.45 0.87
CA ALA A 83 -8.92 1.00 -0.28
C ALA A 83 -8.02 0.60 -1.46
N THR A 84 -6.97 1.38 -1.73
CA THR A 84 -5.99 1.05 -2.77
C THR A 84 -5.13 -0.17 -2.42
N ASP A 85 -4.81 -0.39 -1.14
CA ASP A 85 -4.10 -1.61 -0.71
C ASP A 85 -4.93 -2.85 -1.00
N PHE A 86 -6.19 -2.87 -0.58
CA PHE A 86 -7.11 -3.98 -0.88
C PHE A 86 -7.29 -4.20 -2.39
N ALA A 87 -7.45 -3.13 -3.16
CA ALA A 87 -7.60 -3.23 -4.61
C ALA A 87 -6.36 -3.88 -5.26
N ILE A 88 -5.15 -3.46 -4.87
CA ILE A 88 -3.90 -4.01 -5.39
C ILE A 88 -3.79 -5.49 -5.03
N PHE A 89 -4.02 -5.87 -3.78
CA PHE A 89 -3.94 -7.28 -3.37
C PHE A 89 -5.04 -8.17 -3.97
N ALA A 90 -6.17 -7.60 -4.37
CA ALA A 90 -7.23 -8.32 -5.07
C ALA A 90 -6.88 -8.62 -6.54
N VAL A 91 -6.04 -7.80 -7.19
CA VAL A 91 -5.66 -7.96 -8.61
C VAL A 91 -5.18 -9.39 -8.93
N PRO A 92 -4.21 -9.97 -8.20
CA PRO A 92 -3.71 -11.30 -8.55
C PRO A 92 -4.67 -12.44 -8.19
N ILE A 93 -5.71 -12.23 -7.36
CA ILE A 93 -6.63 -13.31 -6.94
C ILE A 93 -7.39 -13.86 -8.16
N TRP A 94 -7.88 -12.96 -9.01
CA TRP A 94 -8.69 -13.30 -10.17
C TRP A 94 -7.96 -14.19 -11.20
N PRO A 95 -6.73 -13.85 -11.68
CA PRO A 95 -6.00 -14.69 -12.61
C PRO A 95 -5.53 -16.00 -11.96
N VAL A 96 -5.18 -15.98 -10.67
CA VAL A 96 -4.77 -17.20 -9.95
C VAL A 96 -5.93 -18.18 -9.78
N ALA A 97 -7.16 -17.69 -9.61
CA ALA A 97 -8.35 -18.54 -9.51
C ALA A 97 -8.71 -19.22 -10.85
N ARG A 98 -8.41 -18.58 -11.99
CA ARG A 98 -8.67 -19.14 -13.33
C ARG A 98 -7.57 -20.08 -13.83
N LEU A 99 -6.35 -19.95 -13.32
CA LEU A 99 -5.21 -20.72 -13.81
C LEU A 99 -5.17 -22.12 -13.16
N GLN A 100 -5.32 -23.18 -13.97
CA GLN A 100 -5.25 -24.59 -13.54
C GLN A 100 -3.82 -24.99 -13.18
N MET A 101 -3.31 -24.50 -12.05
CA MET A 101 -1.97 -24.79 -11.55
C MET A 101 -1.96 -26.00 -10.59
N PRO A 102 -0.90 -26.83 -10.61
CA PRO A 102 -0.73 -27.92 -9.65
C PRO A 102 -0.63 -27.39 -8.22
N PHE A 103 -1.18 -28.13 -7.26
CA PHE A 103 -1.39 -27.72 -5.85
C PHE A 103 -0.15 -27.09 -5.19
N ARG A 104 1.05 -27.61 -5.47
CA ARG A 104 2.32 -27.06 -4.95
C ARG A 104 2.59 -25.61 -5.40
N ARG A 105 2.28 -25.25 -6.65
CA ARG A 105 2.43 -23.87 -7.15
C ARG A 105 1.36 -22.95 -6.56
N ARG A 106 0.18 -23.50 -6.28
CA ARG A 106 -0.94 -22.80 -5.64
C ARG A 106 -0.65 -22.45 -4.17
N MET A 107 0.03 -23.34 -3.43
CA MET A 107 0.43 -23.10 -2.04
C MET A 107 1.32 -21.86 -1.88
N HIS A 108 2.32 -21.69 -2.75
CA HIS A 108 3.19 -20.51 -2.69
C HIS A 108 2.46 -19.20 -3.02
N LEU A 109 1.54 -19.26 -4.00
CA LEU A 109 0.71 -18.09 -4.31
C LEU A 109 -0.17 -17.74 -3.10
N LEU A 110 -0.82 -18.73 -2.48
CA LEU A 110 -1.60 -18.56 -1.25
C LEU A 110 -0.75 -17.98 -0.09
N ALA A 111 0.51 -18.40 0.05
CA ALA A 111 1.42 -17.84 1.06
C ALA A 111 1.71 -16.35 0.81
N VAL A 112 1.92 -15.94 -0.45
CA VAL A 112 2.10 -14.52 -0.79
C VAL A 112 0.81 -13.72 -0.58
N PHE A 113 -0.35 -14.28 -0.93
CA PHE A 113 -1.65 -13.64 -0.70
C PHE A 113 -1.95 -13.43 0.78
N SER A 114 -1.70 -14.44 1.61
CA SER A 114 -1.94 -14.36 3.06
C SER A 114 -1.07 -13.29 3.71
N LEU A 115 0.18 -13.13 3.27
CA LEU A 115 1.05 -12.04 3.72
C LEU A 115 0.57 -10.67 3.25
N GLY A 116 0.03 -10.56 2.03
CA GLY A 116 -0.63 -9.34 1.56
C GLY A 116 -1.86 -8.97 2.39
N PHE A 117 -2.70 -9.95 2.73
CA PHE A 117 -3.87 -9.73 3.59
C PHE A 117 -3.47 -9.33 5.02
N PHE A 118 -2.37 -9.91 5.53
CA PHE A 118 -1.78 -9.51 6.81
C PHE A 118 -1.29 -8.06 6.78
N ALA A 119 -0.67 -7.63 5.67
CA ALA A 119 -0.29 -6.22 5.48
C ALA A 119 -1.52 -5.29 5.52
N CYS A 120 -2.63 -5.66 4.86
CA CYS A 120 -3.89 -4.90 4.96
C CYS A 120 -4.43 -4.82 6.39
N ALA A 121 -4.37 -5.92 7.15
CA ALA A 121 -4.80 -5.92 8.55
C ALA A 121 -3.99 -4.95 9.41
N ILE A 122 -2.67 -4.86 9.17
CA ILE A 122 -1.79 -3.88 9.82
C ILE A 122 -2.23 -2.45 9.47
N SER A 123 -2.60 -2.18 8.21
CA SER A 123 -3.10 -0.86 7.77
C SER A 123 -4.39 -0.45 8.49
N ILE A 124 -5.31 -1.39 8.73
CA ILE A 124 -6.55 -1.14 9.50
C ILE A 124 -6.23 -0.79 10.95
N VAL A 125 -5.35 -1.57 11.60
CA VAL A 125 -4.92 -1.29 12.97
C VAL A 125 -4.27 0.09 13.08
N ARG A 126 -3.50 0.52 12.07
CA ARG A 126 -2.92 1.86 12.03
C ARG A 126 -3.98 2.95 12.00
N LEU A 127 -5.04 2.77 11.20
CA LEU A 127 -6.12 3.76 11.09
C LEU A 127 -6.85 3.95 12.43
N GLU A 128 -7.11 2.85 13.14
CA GLU A 128 -7.66 2.89 14.51
C GLU A 128 -6.75 3.68 15.48
N GLN A 129 -5.42 3.47 15.41
CA GLN A 129 -4.49 4.23 16.25
C GLN A 129 -4.46 5.72 15.91
N ILE A 130 -4.56 6.09 14.62
CA ILE A 130 -4.64 7.50 14.20
C ILE A 130 -5.92 8.15 14.71
N MET A 131 -7.06 7.44 14.63
CA MET A 131 -8.33 7.93 15.18
C MET A 131 -8.27 8.05 16.71
N ALA A 132 -7.63 7.09 17.39
CA ALA A 132 -7.40 7.17 18.83
C ALA A 132 -6.48 8.33 19.20
N ALA A 133 -5.45 8.61 18.40
CA ALA A 133 -4.52 9.73 18.59
C ALA A 133 -5.22 11.10 18.56
N THR A 134 -6.34 11.21 17.84
CA THR A 134 -7.13 12.45 17.77
C THR A 134 -7.98 12.67 19.03
N LYS A 135 -8.21 11.62 19.83
CA LYS A 135 -9.03 11.65 21.05
C LYS A 135 -8.21 11.71 22.34
N THR A 136 -6.91 11.41 22.29
CA THR A 136 -6.02 11.38 23.47
C THR A 136 -5.36 12.73 23.73
N THR A 137 -5.28 13.12 25.00
CA THR A 137 -4.60 14.33 25.48
C THR A 137 -3.07 14.29 25.31
N ASP A 138 -2.47 13.10 25.25
CA ASP A 138 -1.02 12.91 25.10
C ASP A 138 -0.60 12.66 23.64
N ALA A 139 -0.53 13.74 22.86
CA ALA A 139 -0.16 13.70 21.44
C ALA A 139 1.22 13.05 21.18
N SER A 140 2.19 13.19 22.10
CA SER A 140 3.55 12.64 21.96
C SER A 140 3.56 11.10 21.97
N TRP A 141 2.79 10.48 22.87
CA TRP A 141 2.74 9.01 23.00
C TRP A 141 1.99 8.37 21.82
N ALA A 142 0.91 9.02 21.38
CA ALA A 142 0.14 8.57 20.22
C ALA A 142 0.94 8.70 18.91
N SER A 143 1.76 9.74 18.78
CA SER A 143 2.65 9.94 17.63
C SER A 143 3.74 8.86 17.54
N ALA A 144 4.37 8.51 18.67
CA ALA A 144 5.38 7.46 18.72
C ALA A 144 4.78 6.10 18.29
N ARG A 145 3.61 5.75 18.83
CA ARG A 145 2.91 4.52 18.48
C ARG A 145 2.56 4.47 16.98
N THR A 146 2.08 5.58 16.42
CA THR A 146 1.76 5.69 14.99
C THR A 146 3.00 5.49 14.12
N ALA A 147 4.16 6.01 14.54
CA ALA A 147 5.43 5.84 13.84
C ALA A 147 5.89 4.37 13.82
N TYR A 148 5.80 3.65 14.94
CA TYR A 148 6.14 2.23 15.00
C TYR A 148 5.27 1.38 14.05
N TRP A 149 3.95 1.58 14.09
CA TRP A 149 3.03 0.87 13.20
C TRP A 149 3.29 1.19 11.72
N SER A 150 3.59 2.44 11.40
CA SER A 150 3.95 2.87 10.04
C SER A 150 5.23 2.19 9.55
N ALA A 151 6.23 2.03 10.42
CA ALA A 151 7.47 1.34 10.08
C ALA A 151 7.24 -0.15 9.86
N ILE A 152 6.46 -0.81 10.73
CA ILE A 152 6.13 -2.25 10.58
C ILE A 152 5.40 -2.47 9.26
N GLU A 153 4.40 -1.64 8.95
CA GLU A 153 3.64 -1.73 7.71
C GLU A 153 4.51 -1.61 6.46
N LEU A 154 5.41 -0.61 6.42
CA LEU A 154 6.33 -0.43 5.29
C LEU A 154 7.27 -1.63 5.12
N ASN A 155 7.85 -2.12 6.21
CA ASN A 155 8.75 -3.27 6.15
C ASN A 155 8.02 -4.55 5.70
N VAL A 156 6.82 -4.81 6.23
CA VAL A 156 6.00 -5.96 5.82
C VAL A 156 5.58 -5.82 4.36
N GLY A 157 5.19 -4.62 3.91
CA GLY A 157 4.87 -4.36 2.51
C GLY A 157 6.04 -4.62 1.56
N ILE A 158 7.25 -4.16 1.92
CA ILE A 158 8.48 -4.42 1.15
C ILE A 158 8.79 -5.92 1.10
N LEU A 159 8.72 -6.62 2.25
CA LEU A 159 8.90 -8.07 2.30
C LEU A 159 7.90 -8.79 1.38
N CYS A 160 6.64 -8.37 1.38
CA CYS A 160 5.60 -8.91 0.48
C CYS A 160 5.93 -8.69 -1.00
N ALA A 161 6.48 -7.52 -1.36
CA ALA A 161 6.89 -7.20 -2.73
C ALA A 161 8.11 -8.03 -3.19
N CYS A 162 9.03 -8.36 -2.29
CA CYS A 162 10.23 -9.15 -2.59
C CYS A 162 9.97 -10.66 -2.69
N LEU A 163 8.91 -11.20 -2.09
CA LEU A 163 8.65 -12.65 -2.11
C LEU A 163 8.50 -13.26 -3.52
N PRO A 164 7.77 -12.64 -4.47
CA PRO A 164 7.63 -13.23 -5.80
C PRO A 164 8.95 -13.20 -6.60
N THR A 165 9.83 -12.21 -6.39
CA THR A 165 11.15 -12.16 -7.04
C THR A 165 12.17 -13.10 -6.40
N LEU A 166 12.01 -13.43 -5.11
CA LEU A 166 12.88 -14.37 -4.41
C LEU A 166 12.67 -15.82 -4.86
N ARG A 167 11.47 -16.17 -5.34
CA ARG A 167 11.09 -17.51 -5.80
C ARG A 167 12.07 -18.15 -6.83
N PRO A 168 12.42 -17.51 -7.97
CA PRO A 168 13.37 -18.08 -8.92
C PRO A 168 14.77 -18.26 -8.32
N ILE A 169 15.17 -17.40 -7.37
CA ILE A 169 16.47 -17.47 -6.69
C ILE A 169 16.50 -18.68 -5.74
N ILE A 170 15.47 -18.86 -4.93
CA ILE A 170 15.37 -20.02 -4.01
C ILE A 170 15.36 -21.32 -4.81
N LYS A 171 14.63 -21.38 -5.94
CA LYS A 171 14.64 -22.56 -6.81
C LYS A 171 16.04 -22.88 -7.36
N LYS A 172 16.87 -21.86 -7.62
CA LYS A 172 18.22 -22.02 -8.18
C LYS A 172 19.27 -22.41 -7.13
N TYR A 173 19.26 -21.77 -5.96
CA TYR A 173 20.35 -21.89 -4.98
C TYR A 173 20.01 -22.78 -3.77
N ALA A 174 18.73 -22.99 -3.46
CA ALA A 174 18.31 -23.84 -2.36
C ALA A 174 17.07 -24.67 -2.73
N PRO A 175 17.16 -25.54 -3.76
CA PRO A 175 16.03 -26.36 -4.21
C PRO A 175 15.47 -27.29 -3.11
N ARG A 176 16.28 -27.63 -2.11
CA ARG A 176 15.88 -28.46 -0.96
C ARG A 176 14.93 -27.75 0.02
N LEU A 177 14.96 -26.41 0.13
CA LEU A 177 14.07 -25.65 1.02
C LEU A 177 12.62 -25.56 0.51
N LEU A 178 12.40 -25.68 -0.80
CA LEU A 178 11.06 -25.70 -1.41
C LEU A 178 10.42 -27.10 -1.41
N GLY A 179 11.06 -28.08 -0.75
CA GLY A 179 10.66 -29.48 -0.81
C GLY A 179 11.06 -30.13 -2.12
N SER A 180 12.11 -30.94 -2.04
CA SER A 180 12.48 -32.05 -2.95
C SER A 180 11.25 -32.89 -3.36
N THR A 181 11.16 -33.61 -4.47
CA THR A 181 12.06 -34.05 -5.54
C THR A 181 11.14 -34.31 -6.74
N GLU A 182 11.69 -34.30 -7.95
CA GLU A 182 11.04 -34.58 -9.25
C GLU A 182 10.37 -33.38 -9.95
#